data_AF-A0A2R8C782-F1
#
_entry.id   AF-A0A2R8C782-F1
#
_cell.length_a   1.000
_cell.length_b   1.000
_cell.length_c   1.000
_cell.angle_alpha   90.00
_cell.angle_beta   90.00
_cell.angle_gamma   90.00
#
_symmetry.space_group_name_H-M   'P 1'
#
loop_
_entity.id
_entity.type
_entity.pdbx_description
1 polymer ?
#
loop_
_entity_poly.entity_id
_entity_poly.type
_entity_poly.pdbx_seq_one_letter_code
_entity_poly.pdbx_strand_id
1 'polypeptide(L)'
;MSIANTIGFVVVCGAVAVGVDVYTQSKAADGPFGASEYFQTLNDRYAGFLADRQTAKAESDRQDRWAAGGQGFMPAPPEGWASYSFTQYDEAPVIKALSFKPTPVANTLSTTDLYAAERSGNAAKARILDRSGRVYSNGAETLWLDITFKPKAQRNTVAGLAMGNMMAFSNGMEQTEGYAVFDGVGYVEVSRSMLNPTDEPLGYRNLAGRIGFDEEVVIRLRTDASDETIRRFLGNLDYAALNAVLKHPVPAVGAGYVLAADEQAQRAEQMNDLYRKASNMQTKISMEKIENMDMGALMVNTFVSGFNQDGVVDITGGAVFENQDLLQIGYGQAVSSLFEADRRKADAAPLSETSDTQHAAVAPTEDEPGFLSGLLDSLPSLGGTQVAADQAAGKPVEVRVNKGGFSGSNCVMQGAVKRCKIVQN
;
A
#
# COMPACT_ATOMS: atom_id res chain seq x y z
N MET A 1 -27.13 40.21 -29.99
CA MET A 1 -25.72 40.67 -29.91
C MET A 1 -25.01 40.10 -31.13
N SER A 2 -24.14 40.84 -31.83
CA SER A 2 -23.42 40.28 -33.00
C SER A 2 -22.20 39.48 -32.54
N ILE A 3 -21.85 38.43 -33.29
CA ILE A 3 -20.67 37.59 -33.00
C ILE A 3 -19.39 38.43 -33.03
N ALA A 4 -19.28 39.40 -33.96
CA ALA A 4 -18.15 40.32 -34.04
C ALA A 4 -17.95 41.16 -32.77
N ASN A 5 -19.04 41.66 -32.16
CA ASN A 5 -18.95 42.44 -30.94
C ASN A 5 -18.48 41.58 -29.75
N THR A 6 -18.93 40.33 -29.67
CA THR A 6 -18.49 39.38 -28.64
C THR A 6 -17.00 39.02 -28.80
N ILE A 7 -16.54 38.74 -30.02
CA ILE A 7 -15.13 38.46 -30.32
C ILE A 7 -14.26 39.68 -29.96
N GLY A 8 -14.65 40.88 -30.40
CA GLY A 8 -13.91 42.11 -30.10
C GLY A 8 -13.78 42.38 -28.60
N PHE A 9 -14.85 42.13 -27.83
CA PHE A 9 -14.82 42.26 -26.37
C PHE A 9 -13.83 41.27 -25.72
N VAL A 10 -13.86 39.99 -26.12
CA VAL A 10 -12.93 38.96 -25.60
C VAL A 10 -11.48 39.32 -25.89
N VAL A 11 -11.17 39.83 -27.09
CA VAL A 11 -9.81 40.27 -27.47
C VAL A 11 -9.34 41.45 -26.61
N VAL A 12 -10.19 42.45 -26.39
CA VAL A 12 -9.84 43.61 -25.53
C VAL A 12 -9.63 43.19 -24.08
N CYS A 13 -10.50 42.34 -23.52
CA CYS A 13 -10.34 41.82 -22.17
C CYS A 13 -9.05 40.99 -22.02
N GLY A 14 -8.70 40.16 -23.01
CA GLY A 14 -7.45 39.41 -23.03
C GLY A 14 -6.21 40.32 -23.06
N ALA A 15 -6.21 41.35 -23.91
CA ALA A 15 -5.12 42.32 -24.00
C ALA A 15 -4.93 43.11 -22.69
N VAL A 16 -6.03 43.52 -22.03
CA VAL A 16 -5.98 44.19 -20.72
C VAL A 16 -5.47 43.25 -19.63
N ALA A 17 -5.91 41.99 -19.59
CA ALA A 17 -5.43 41.01 -18.62
C ALA A 17 -3.92 40.75 -18.74
N VAL A 18 -3.42 40.57 -19.97
CA VAL A 18 -1.98 40.43 -20.26
C VAL A 18 -1.21 41.70 -19.87
N GLY A 19 -1.72 42.90 -20.19
CA GLY A 19 -1.07 44.16 -19.83
C GLY A 19 -0.95 44.37 -18.31
N VAL A 20 -1.97 44.01 -17.55
CA VAL A 20 -1.95 44.05 -16.08
C VAL A 20 -0.97 43.04 -15.50
N ASP A 21 -0.92 41.83 -16.05
CA ASP A 21 -0.03 40.75 -15.61
C ASP A 21 1.45 41.01 -15.92
N VAL A 22 1.78 41.57 -17.08
CA VAL A 22 3.14 42.08 -17.38
C VAL A 22 3.54 43.15 -16.36
N TYR A 23 2.64 44.08 -16.04
CA TYR A 23 2.93 45.20 -15.12
C TYR A 23 3.14 44.74 -13.67
N THR A 24 2.35 43.78 -13.16
CA THR A 24 2.54 43.25 -11.81
C THR A 24 3.82 42.44 -11.70
N GLN A 25 4.16 41.63 -12.70
CA GLN A 25 5.42 40.89 -12.74
C GLN A 25 6.65 41.81 -12.86
N SER A 26 6.59 42.84 -13.71
CA SER A 26 7.70 43.79 -13.85
C SER A 26 7.99 44.60 -12.58
N LYS A 27 7.05 44.63 -11.61
CA LYS A 27 7.24 45.21 -10.27
C LYS A 27 7.73 44.22 -9.21
N ALA A 28 7.68 42.92 -9.50
CA ALA A 28 8.12 41.85 -8.61
C ALA A 28 9.51 41.28 -8.97
N ALA A 29 10.06 41.68 -10.12
CA ALA A 29 11.39 41.27 -10.57
C ALA A 29 12.47 42.30 -10.16
N ASP A 30 13.53 41.84 -9.50
CA ASP A 30 14.72 42.64 -9.18
C ASP A 30 15.62 42.82 -10.43
N GLY A 31 15.13 43.57 -11.43
CA GLY A 31 15.91 43.86 -12.64
C GLY A 31 15.10 44.33 -13.85
N PRO A 32 15.73 44.44 -15.02
CA PRO A 32 15.04 44.76 -16.28
C PRO A 32 14.17 43.58 -16.73
N PHE A 33 12.85 43.70 -16.52
CA PHE A 33 11.88 42.68 -16.95
C PHE A 33 11.53 42.83 -18.44
N GLY A 34 12.03 41.93 -19.28
CA GLY A 34 11.79 41.91 -20.72
C GLY A 34 10.75 40.89 -21.16
N ALA A 35 10.57 40.78 -22.50
CA ALA A 35 9.67 39.80 -23.08
C ALA A 35 10.15 38.34 -22.88
N SER A 36 11.46 38.14 -22.81
CA SER A 36 12.12 36.86 -22.48
C SER A 36 11.69 36.32 -21.13
N GLU A 37 11.76 37.17 -20.10
CA GLU A 37 11.40 36.90 -18.72
C GLU A 37 9.89 36.61 -18.62
N TYR A 38 9.05 37.38 -19.31
CA TYR A 38 7.61 37.14 -19.36
C TYR A 38 7.22 35.82 -20.06
N PHE A 39 7.95 35.41 -21.11
CA PHE A 39 7.72 34.09 -21.71
C PHE A 39 8.18 32.94 -20.80
N GLN A 40 9.22 33.14 -19.98
CA GLN A 40 9.62 32.15 -18.97
C GLN A 40 8.54 32.00 -17.89
N THR A 41 8.03 33.09 -17.30
CA THR A 41 6.98 32.99 -16.28
C THR A 41 5.66 32.41 -16.81
N LEU A 42 5.30 32.68 -18.08
CA LEU A 42 4.18 32.01 -18.73
C LEU A 42 4.41 30.49 -18.88
N ASN A 43 5.61 30.08 -19.26
CA ASN A 43 5.97 28.66 -19.36
C ASN A 43 5.97 27.98 -17.98
N ASP A 44 6.49 28.63 -16.95
CA ASP A 44 6.55 28.09 -15.58
C ASP A 44 5.15 27.99 -14.96
N ARG A 45 4.29 28.98 -15.19
CA ARG A 45 2.86 28.91 -14.82
C ARG A 45 2.11 27.81 -15.57
N TYR A 46 2.41 27.60 -16.86
CA TYR A 46 1.81 26.51 -17.63
C TYR A 46 2.30 25.14 -17.16
N ALA A 47 3.59 25.01 -16.82
CA ALA A 47 4.15 23.81 -16.22
C ALA A 47 3.55 23.53 -14.82
N GLY A 48 3.34 24.58 -14.01
CA GLY A 48 2.61 24.52 -12.74
C GLY A 48 1.17 24.03 -12.94
N PHE A 49 0.40 24.66 -13.82
CA PHE A 49 -0.97 24.25 -14.13
C PHE A 49 -1.06 22.80 -14.68
N LEU A 50 -0.08 22.35 -15.47
CA LEU A 50 0.01 20.96 -15.91
C LEU A 50 0.34 20.01 -14.76
N ALA A 51 1.20 20.41 -13.82
CA ALA A 51 1.50 19.63 -12.61
C ALA A 51 0.27 19.56 -11.68
N ASP A 52 -0.40 20.68 -11.41
CA ASP A 52 -1.63 20.76 -10.62
C ASP A 52 -2.75 19.90 -11.22
N ARG A 53 -2.87 19.89 -12.55
CA ARG A 53 -3.84 19.02 -13.24
C ARG A 53 -3.44 17.53 -13.16
N GLN A 54 -2.15 17.21 -13.12
CA GLN A 54 -1.67 15.84 -12.95
C GLN A 54 -1.85 15.34 -11.51
N THR A 55 -1.57 16.18 -10.50
CA THR A 55 -1.79 15.83 -9.08
C THR A 55 -3.28 15.72 -8.76
N ALA A 56 -4.11 16.65 -9.25
CA ALA A 56 -5.57 16.57 -9.10
C ALA A 56 -6.15 15.32 -9.78
N LYS A 57 -5.64 14.91 -10.96
CA LYS A 57 -6.05 13.63 -11.57
C LYS A 57 -5.56 12.44 -10.76
N ALA A 58 -4.30 12.42 -10.31
CA ALA A 58 -3.77 11.31 -9.54
C ALA A 58 -4.51 11.12 -8.20
N GLU A 59 -4.95 12.20 -7.57
CA GLU A 59 -5.80 12.14 -6.37
C GLU A 59 -7.22 11.67 -6.68
N SER A 60 -7.83 12.07 -7.81
CA SER A 60 -9.10 11.48 -8.27
C SER A 60 -8.94 9.97 -8.53
N ASP A 61 -7.94 9.58 -9.33
CA ASP A 61 -7.61 8.18 -9.64
C ASP A 61 -7.27 7.37 -8.35
N ARG A 62 -6.89 8.02 -7.24
CA ARG A 62 -6.72 7.43 -5.91
C ARG A 62 -8.06 7.29 -5.18
N GLN A 63 -8.86 8.35 -5.13
CA GLN A 63 -10.18 8.36 -4.48
C GLN A 63 -11.16 7.38 -5.15
N ASP A 64 -11.12 7.26 -6.48
CA ASP A 64 -11.92 6.28 -7.24
C ASP A 64 -11.52 4.84 -6.87
N ARG A 65 -10.22 4.54 -6.76
CA ARG A 65 -9.72 3.24 -6.29
C ARG A 65 -10.05 2.97 -4.81
N TRP A 66 -10.03 4.00 -3.97
CA TRP A 66 -10.48 3.91 -2.58
C TRP A 66 -11.97 3.56 -2.50
N ALA A 67 -12.81 4.26 -3.25
CA ALA A 67 -14.26 4.05 -3.29
C ALA A 67 -14.66 2.69 -3.88
N ALA A 68 -13.87 2.15 -4.81
CA ALA A 68 -14.03 0.79 -5.34
C ALA A 68 -13.73 -0.32 -4.31
N GLY A 69 -12.97 0.00 -3.24
CA GLY A 69 -12.66 -0.93 -2.15
C GLY A 69 -11.67 -2.04 -2.52
N GLY A 70 -11.47 -2.98 -1.59
CA GLY A 70 -10.46 -4.03 -1.70
C GLY A 70 -10.70 -5.06 -2.81
N GLN A 71 -11.92 -5.17 -3.36
CA GLN A 71 -12.23 -6.15 -4.41
C GLN A 71 -11.35 -5.97 -5.67
N GLY A 72 -10.97 -4.74 -6.02
CA GLY A 72 -10.10 -4.44 -7.17
C GLY A 72 -8.64 -4.91 -7.01
N PHE A 73 -8.26 -5.35 -5.80
CA PHE A 73 -6.90 -5.79 -5.45
C PHE A 73 -6.84 -7.28 -5.07
N MET A 74 -7.94 -8.01 -5.36
CA MET A 74 -7.99 -9.45 -5.21
C MET A 74 -7.07 -10.12 -6.25
N PRO A 75 -6.15 -11.00 -5.84
CA PRO A 75 -5.26 -11.69 -6.77
C PRO A 75 -6.05 -12.65 -7.66
N ALA A 76 -5.47 -13.00 -8.82
CA ALA A 76 -5.94 -14.15 -9.57
C ALA A 76 -5.82 -15.44 -8.71
N PRO A 77 -6.76 -16.40 -8.83
CA PRO A 77 -6.61 -17.68 -8.16
C PRO A 77 -5.30 -18.37 -8.61
N PRO A 78 -4.52 -18.97 -7.67
CA PRO A 78 -3.34 -19.76 -8.04
C PRO A 78 -3.70 -20.96 -8.93
N GLU A 79 -2.70 -21.55 -9.59
CA GLU A 79 -2.91 -22.75 -10.41
C GLU A 79 -3.53 -23.89 -9.58
N GLY A 80 -4.61 -24.49 -10.09
CA GLY A 80 -5.39 -25.51 -9.38
C GLY A 80 -6.41 -24.98 -8.36
N TRP A 81 -6.55 -23.66 -8.20
CA TRP A 81 -7.54 -23.05 -7.30
C TRP A 81 -8.71 -22.42 -8.09
N ALA A 82 -9.89 -22.43 -7.48
CA ALA A 82 -11.04 -21.64 -7.90
C ALA A 82 -11.31 -20.50 -6.92
N SER A 83 -11.84 -19.37 -7.40
CA SER A 83 -12.22 -18.21 -6.59
C SER A 83 -13.74 -18.01 -6.57
N TYR A 84 -14.31 -17.80 -5.39
CA TYR A 84 -15.76 -17.73 -5.14
C TYR A 84 -16.16 -16.37 -4.53
N SER A 85 -17.27 -15.83 -5.02
CA SER A 85 -17.94 -14.66 -4.43
C SER A 85 -18.67 -15.06 -3.14
N PHE A 86 -18.71 -14.17 -2.15
CA PHE A 86 -19.55 -14.39 -0.96
C PHE A 86 -21.05 -14.43 -1.29
N THR A 87 -21.46 -13.92 -2.44
CA THR A 87 -22.86 -14.04 -2.91
C THR A 87 -23.24 -15.47 -3.29
N GLN A 88 -22.28 -16.35 -3.54
CA GLN A 88 -22.46 -17.80 -3.75
C GLN A 88 -22.49 -18.54 -2.39
N TYR A 89 -23.37 -18.12 -1.49
CA TYR A 89 -23.39 -18.58 -0.09
C TYR A 89 -23.81 -20.05 0.10
N ASP A 90 -24.24 -20.70 -0.98
CA ASP A 90 -24.59 -22.11 -1.10
C ASP A 90 -23.41 -23.00 -1.56
N GLU A 91 -22.33 -22.40 -2.08
CA GLU A 91 -21.11 -23.13 -2.46
C GLU A 91 -20.33 -23.59 -1.22
N ALA A 92 -19.92 -24.86 -1.20
CA ALA A 92 -19.26 -25.46 -0.04
C ALA A 92 -17.99 -24.72 0.45
N PRO A 93 -17.11 -24.19 -0.42
CA PRO A 93 -15.98 -23.36 0.02
C PRO A 93 -16.41 -22.05 0.72
N VAL A 94 -17.53 -21.45 0.29
CA VAL A 94 -18.05 -20.21 0.90
C VAL A 94 -18.71 -20.52 2.25
N ILE A 95 -19.44 -21.63 2.36
CA ILE A 95 -19.97 -22.13 3.64
C ILE A 95 -18.82 -22.40 4.63
N LYS A 96 -17.73 -23.04 4.17
CA LYS A 96 -16.52 -23.28 4.98
C LYS A 96 -15.84 -21.97 5.39
N ALA A 97 -15.67 -21.01 4.49
CA ALA A 97 -15.12 -19.70 4.82
C ALA A 97 -15.98 -18.93 5.84
N LEU A 98 -17.31 -19.02 5.75
CA LEU A 98 -18.24 -18.39 6.70
C LEU A 98 -18.29 -19.10 8.07
N SER A 99 -17.75 -20.32 8.20
CA SER A 99 -17.61 -21.00 9.50
C SER A 99 -16.38 -20.53 10.29
N PHE A 100 -15.37 -19.95 9.61
CA PHE A 100 -14.30 -19.22 10.27
C PHE A 100 -14.93 -18.02 11.00
N LYS A 101 -14.94 -18.00 12.35
CA LYS A 101 -15.61 -16.96 13.15
C LYS A 101 -15.21 -15.57 12.61
N PRO A 102 -16.15 -14.80 12.02
CA PRO A 102 -15.78 -13.55 11.37
C PRO A 102 -15.32 -12.55 12.43
N THR A 103 -14.21 -11.87 12.18
CA THR A 103 -13.83 -10.67 12.95
C THR A 103 -15.03 -9.71 12.92
N PRO A 104 -15.46 -9.13 14.06
CA PRO A 104 -16.68 -8.35 14.12
C PRO A 104 -16.68 -7.25 13.05
N VAL A 105 -17.72 -7.28 12.21
CA VAL A 105 -17.82 -6.47 10.98
C VAL A 105 -17.83 -4.95 11.28
N ALA A 106 -17.99 -4.57 12.55
CA ALA A 106 -17.71 -3.24 13.10
C ALA A 106 -16.35 -2.65 12.70
N ASN A 107 -15.35 -3.49 12.40
CA ASN A 107 -14.02 -3.04 11.98
C ASN A 107 -13.87 -2.85 10.45
N THR A 108 -14.93 -3.01 9.66
CA THR A 108 -14.93 -2.89 8.18
C THR A 108 -16.15 -2.19 7.57
N LEU A 109 -17.17 -1.88 8.37
CA LEU A 109 -18.45 -1.32 7.94
C LEU A 109 -18.74 0.04 8.55
N SER A 110 -19.62 0.81 7.88
CA SER A 110 -20.32 1.90 8.55
C SER A 110 -21.28 1.35 9.62
N THR A 111 -21.58 2.14 10.65
CA THR A 111 -22.60 1.80 11.67
C THR A 111 -23.96 1.51 11.05
N THR A 112 -24.30 2.21 9.96
CA THR A 112 -25.48 1.97 9.12
C THR A 112 -25.48 0.59 8.46
N ASP A 113 -24.34 0.11 7.93
CA ASP A 113 -24.24 -1.22 7.32
C ASP A 113 -24.35 -2.34 8.37
N LEU A 114 -23.89 -2.15 9.62
CA LEU A 114 -24.13 -3.13 10.70
C LEU A 114 -25.62 -3.28 10.99
N TYR A 115 -26.33 -2.17 11.24
CA TYR A 115 -27.76 -2.22 11.51
C TYR A 115 -28.58 -2.76 10.32
N ALA A 116 -28.09 -2.60 9.10
CA ALA A 116 -28.65 -3.29 7.93
C ALA A 116 -28.37 -4.80 7.99
N ALA A 117 -27.10 -5.20 8.19
CA ALA A 117 -26.64 -6.59 8.17
C ALA A 117 -27.24 -7.47 9.29
N GLU A 118 -27.49 -6.90 10.46
CA GLU A 118 -28.21 -7.60 11.55
C GLU A 118 -29.68 -7.86 11.19
N ARG A 119 -30.35 -6.88 10.57
CA ARG A 119 -31.78 -6.95 10.24
C ARG A 119 -32.10 -7.76 8.98
N SER A 120 -31.14 -7.96 8.08
CA SER A 120 -31.35 -8.57 6.76
C SER A 120 -30.61 -9.91 6.53
N GLY A 121 -29.99 -10.45 7.59
CA GLY A 121 -29.52 -11.83 7.62
C GLY A 121 -28.31 -12.15 6.74
N ASN A 122 -28.05 -13.45 6.55
CA ASN A 122 -26.79 -13.94 5.97
C ASN A 122 -26.57 -13.47 4.51
N ALA A 123 -27.63 -13.32 3.71
CA ALA A 123 -27.51 -12.85 2.32
C ALA A 123 -27.05 -11.37 2.23
N ALA A 124 -27.36 -10.53 3.23
CA ALA A 124 -26.85 -9.16 3.29
C ALA A 124 -25.41 -9.11 3.81
N LYS A 125 -25.09 -9.92 4.84
CA LYS A 125 -23.71 -10.11 5.32
C LYS A 125 -22.79 -10.60 4.19
N ALA A 126 -23.25 -11.55 3.38
CA ALA A 126 -22.58 -12.01 2.17
C ALA A 126 -22.28 -10.87 1.18
N ARG A 127 -23.28 -10.06 0.80
CA ARG A 127 -23.09 -8.90 -0.10
C ARG A 127 -22.13 -7.84 0.45
N ILE A 128 -22.05 -7.71 1.77
CA ILE A 128 -21.09 -6.84 2.44
C ILE A 128 -19.67 -7.42 2.34
N LEU A 129 -19.48 -8.69 2.68
CA LEU A 129 -18.18 -9.35 2.63
C LEU A 129 -17.64 -9.44 1.20
N ASP A 130 -18.50 -9.54 0.19
CA ASP A 130 -18.08 -9.57 -1.22
C ASP A 130 -17.44 -8.27 -1.71
N ARG A 131 -17.68 -7.13 -1.05
CA ARG A 131 -17.05 -5.83 -1.37
C ARG A 131 -15.59 -5.76 -0.93
N SER A 132 -15.22 -6.44 0.16
CA SER A 132 -13.87 -6.40 0.72
C SER A 132 -13.11 -7.71 0.56
N GLY A 133 -13.78 -8.84 0.31
CA GLY A 133 -13.16 -10.17 0.37
C GLY A 133 -13.63 -11.16 -0.67
N ARG A 134 -12.84 -12.22 -0.80
CA ARG A 134 -13.04 -13.33 -1.74
C ARG A 134 -12.54 -14.64 -1.13
N VAL A 135 -13.23 -15.74 -1.46
CA VAL A 135 -12.84 -17.09 -1.04
C VAL A 135 -12.09 -17.76 -2.18
N TYR A 136 -11.07 -18.55 -1.86
CA TYR A 136 -10.34 -19.39 -2.80
C TYR A 136 -10.26 -20.81 -2.24
N SER A 137 -10.40 -21.83 -3.09
CA SER A 137 -10.17 -23.22 -2.67
C SER A 137 -9.66 -24.10 -3.82
N ASN A 138 -8.84 -25.10 -3.47
CA ASN A 138 -8.45 -26.23 -4.32
C ASN A 138 -9.22 -27.53 -3.97
N GLY A 139 -10.30 -27.42 -3.19
CA GLY A 139 -11.10 -28.54 -2.67
C GLY A 139 -10.61 -29.10 -1.33
N ALA A 140 -9.31 -29.04 -1.02
CA ALA A 140 -8.76 -29.45 0.27
C ALA A 140 -8.62 -28.24 1.21
N GLU A 141 -7.77 -27.29 0.83
CA GLU A 141 -7.48 -26.05 1.55
C GLU A 141 -8.51 -24.95 1.20
N THR A 142 -8.67 -23.96 2.07
CA THR A 142 -9.57 -22.81 1.84
C THR A 142 -8.97 -21.53 2.38
N LEU A 143 -8.87 -20.51 1.52
CA LEU A 143 -8.33 -19.18 1.83
C LEU A 143 -9.48 -18.17 1.75
N TRP A 144 -9.81 -17.48 2.83
CA TRP A 144 -10.64 -16.28 2.79
C TRP A 144 -9.76 -15.04 2.95
N LEU A 145 -9.54 -14.32 1.85
CA LEU A 145 -8.88 -13.02 1.83
C LEU A 145 -9.91 -11.90 2.01
N ASP A 146 -9.60 -10.91 2.84
CA ASP A 146 -10.42 -9.72 3.12
C ASP A 146 -9.50 -8.49 3.19
N ILE A 147 -9.62 -7.60 2.20
CA ILE A 147 -8.89 -6.35 2.08
C ILE A 147 -9.86 -5.21 2.40
N THR A 148 -9.68 -4.59 3.57
CA THR A 148 -10.47 -3.43 4.01
C THR A 148 -9.63 -2.16 3.92
N PHE A 149 -10.18 -1.10 3.34
CA PHE A 149 -9.64 0.26 3.49
C PHE A 149 -10.35 0.94 4.66
N LYS A 150 -9.61 1.30 5.72
CA LYS A 150 -10.13 2.07 6.85
C LYS A 150 -9.90 3.55 6.58
N PRO A 151 -10.96 4.38 6.52
CA PRO A 151 -10.78 5.82 6.46
C PRO A 151 -10.15 6.32 7.76
N LYS A 152 -9.52 7.49 7.66
CA LYS A 152 -8.92 8.22 8.77
C LYS A 152 -9.89 8.39 9.94
N ALA A 153 -9.40 8.30 11.18
CA ALA A 153 -10.27 8.36 12.35
C ALA A 153 -10.88 9.77 12.56
N GLN A 154 -12.21 9.84 12.70
CA GLN A 154 -12.98 11.09 12.84
C GLN A 154 -12.90 11.70 14.26
N ARG A 155 -11.68 11.95 14.75
CA ARG A 155 -11.39 12.29 16.16
C ARG A 155 -11.91 13.65 16.63
N ASN A 156 -12.44 14.49 15.74
CA ASN A 156 -13.15 15.72 16.08
C ASN A 156 -14.64 15.50 16.39
N THR A 157 -15.07 14.25 16.61
CA THR A 157 -16.45 13.86 16.95
C THR A 157 -16.47 12.93 18.16
N VAL A 158 -17.51 13.01 18.99
CA VAL A 158 -17.71 12.08 20.14
C VAL A 158 -17.72 10.62 19.66
N ALA A 159 -18.39 10.37 18.53
CA ALA A 159 -18.51 9.03 17.95
C ALA A 159 -17.15 8.47 17.51
N GLY A 160 -16.33 9.27 16.81
CA GLY A 160 -15.00 8.87 16.38
C GLY A 160 -14.01 8.65 17.53
N LEU A 161 -14.05 9.49 18.58
CA LEU A 161 -13.27 9.28 19.80
C LEU A 161 -13.68 8.00 20.53
N ALA A 162 -14.99 7.77 20.70
CA ALA A 162 -15.51 6.56 21.36
C ALA A 162 -15.17 5.29 20.58
N MET A 163 -15.36 5.28 19.25
CA MET A 163 -15.00 4.15 18.39
C MET A 163 -13.48 3.93 18.35
N GLY A 164 -12.67 4.99 18.29
CA GLY A 164 -11.21 4.90 18.33
C GLY A 164 -10.70 4.23 19.60
N ASN A 165 -11.19 4.67 20.77
CA ASN A 165 -10.86 4.06 22.06
C ASN A 165 -11.35 2.60 22.15
N MET A 166 -12.55 2.29 21.66
CA MET A 166 -13.09 0.92 21.64
C MET A 166 -12.26 -0.02 20.72
N MET A 167 -11.85 0.46 19.54
CA MET A 167 -10.99 -0.30 18.63
C MET A 167 -9.58 -0.48 19.19
N ALA A 168 -8.99 0.54 19.81
CA ALA A 168 -7.69 0.45 20.47
C ALA A 168 -7.72 -0.58 21.61
N PHE A 169 -8.77 -0.57 22.44
CA PHE A 169 -9.00 -1.57 23.49
C PHE A 169 -9.17 -2.98 22.91
N SER A 170 -9.98 -3.15 21.85
CA SER A 170 -10.16 -4.44 21.18
C SER A 170 -8.86 -5.00 20.61
N ASN A 171 -8.09 -4.20 19.85
CA ASN A 171 -6.78 -4.59 19.32
C ASN A 171 -5.78 -4.92 20.46
N GLY A 172 -5.91 -4.28 21.63
CA GLY A 172 -5.08 -4.52 22.81
C GLY A 172 -5.33 -5.87 23.51
N MET A 173 -6.48 -6.51 23.26
CA MET A 173 -6.87 -7.81 23.82
C MET A 173 -6.64 -9.00 22.87
N GLU A 174 -6.18 -8.75 21.64
CA GLU A 174 -5.79 -9.78 20.68
C GLU A 174 -4.37 -10.27 21.00
N GLN A 175 -4.18 -11.58 21.11
CA GLN A 175 -2.84 -12.19 21.13
C GLN A 175 -2.37 -12.37 19.68
N THR A 176 -1.21 -11.77 19.37
CA THR A 176 -0.66 -11.70 18.02
C THR A 176 0.78 -12.21 17.99
N GLU A 177 1.07 -13.18 17.13
CA GLU A 177 2.43 -13.73 16.93
C GLU A 177 2.97 -13.33 15.55
N GLY A 178 4.28 -13.07 15.43
CA GLY A 178 4.90 -12.68 14.16
C GLY A 178 4.95 -13.82 13.16
N TYR A 179 4.31 -13.68 11.99
CA TYR A 179 4.26 -14.76 10.99
C TYR A 179 5.31 -14.58 9.88
N ALA A 180 5.17 -13.54 9.06
CA ALA A 180 6.05 -13.30 7.92
C ALA A 180 5.97 -11.85 7.42
N VAL A 181 6.95 -11.43 6.62
CA VAL A 181 6.91 -10.16 5.88
C VAL A 181 6.88 -10.43 4.38
N PHE A 182 5.97 -9.77 3.66
CA PHE A 182 5.89 -9.78 2.21
C PHE A 182 5.94 -8.34 1.68
N ASP A 183 6.96 -8.01 0.88
CA ASP A 183 7.21 -6.70 0.27
C ASP A 183 6.92 -5.49 1.20
N GLY A 184 7.57 -5.51 2.37
CA GLY A 184 7.45 -4.47 3.39
C GLY A 184 6.23 -4.58 4.32
N VAL A 185 5.28 -5.51 4.08
CA VAL A 185 4.09 -5.72 4.91
C VAL A 185 4.30 -6.89 5.87
N GLY A 186 4.39 -6.60 7.16
CA GLY A 186 4.40 -7.61 8.22
C GLY A 186 3.00 -8.17 8.51
N TYR A 187 2.89 -9.49 8.57
CA TYR A 187 1.70 -10.24 8.94
C TYR A 187 1.87 -10.87 10.31
N VAL A 188 0.87 -10.71 11.17
CA VAL A 188 0.78 -11.42 12.45
C VAL A 188 -0.36 -12.42 12.46
N GLU A 189 -0.19 -13.52 13.18
CA GLU A 189 -1.24 -14.49 13.45
C GLU A 189 -1.98 -14.12 14.73
N VAL A 190 -3.29 -13.85 14.60
CA VAL A 190 -4.19 -13.50 15.69
C VAL A 190 -4.70 -14.81 16.31
N SER A 191 -3.96 -15.34 17.27
CA SER A 191 -4.13 -16.71 17.75
C SER A 191 -5.31 -16.88 18.72
N ARG A 192 -5.52 -15.94 19.65
CA ARG A 192 -6.64 -15.94 20.63
C ARG A 192 -7.09 -14.54 21.04
N SER A 193 -8.35 -14.43 21.46
CA SER A 193 -8.82 -13.31 22.30
C SER A 193 -8.60 -13.66 23.77
N MET A 194 -8.04 -12.74 24.56
CA MET A 194 -7.81 -12.98 25.99
C MET A 194 -9.10 -13.08 26.84
N LEU A 195 -10.26 -12.75 26.26
CA LEU A 195 -11.56 -12.76 26.96
C LEU A 195 -12.13 -14.17 27.19
N ASN A 196 -11.73 -15.16 26.39
CA ASN A 196 -12.14 -16.57 26.53
C ASN A 196 -10.91 -17.49 26.44
N PRO A 197 -10.17 -17.71 27.53
CA PRO A 197 -9.03 -18.65 27.53
C PRO A 197 -9.47 -20.11 27.28
N THR A 198 -10.77 -20.41 27.40
CA THR A 198 -11.40 -21.71 27.11
C THR A 198 -11.93 -21.86 25.68
N ASP A 199 -11.77 -20.86 24.80
CA ASP A 199 -12.03 -21.09 23.37
C ASP A 199 -11.07 -22.17 22.85
N GLU A 200 -11.61 -23.18 22.17
CA GLU A 200 -10.83 -24.24 21.53
C GLU A 200 -9.85 -23.64 20.51
N PRO A 201 -8.68 -24.27 20.27
CA PRO A 201 -7.78 -23.82 19.21
C PRO A 201 -8.56 -23.78 17.89
N LEU A 202 -8.56 -22.61 17.24
CA LEU A 202 -9.30 -22.40 16.02
C LEU A 202 -8.83 -23.42 14.97
N GLY A 203 -9.77 -24.17 14.37
CA GLY A 203 -9.50 -25.09 13.25
C GLY A 203 -9.12 -24.39 11.93
N TYR A 204 -8.71 -23.12 12.03
CA TYR A 204 -8.27 -22.23 10.97
C TYR A 204 -7.38 -21.15 11.59
N ARG A 205 -6.43 -20.65 10.81
CA ARG A 205 -5.50 -19.59 11.12
C ARG A 205 -6.08 -18.24 10.72
N ASN A 206 -5.71 -17.17 11.42
CA ASN A 206 -6.22 -15.81 11.17
C ASN A 206 -5.04 -14.83 11.09
N LEU A 207 -4.54 -14.59 9.89
CA LEU A 207 -3.40 -13.72 9.62
C LEU A 207 -3.88 -12.30 9.30
N ALA A 208 -3.19 -11.29 9.83
CA ALA A 208 -3.48 -9.88 9.60
C ALA A 208 -2.21 -9.10 9.26
N GLY A 209 -2.18 -8.49 8.07
CA GLY A 209 -1.19 -7.51 7.63
C GLY A 209 -1.79 -6.11 7.52
N ARG A 210 -0.97 -5.07 7.70
CA ARG A 210 -1.41 -3.66 7.67
C ARG A 210 -0.44 -2.77 6.91
N ILE A 211 -0.98 -1.81 6.15
CA ILE A 211 -0.26 -0.72 5.47
C ILE A 211 -0.91 0.59 5.94
N GLY A 212 -0.12 1.61 6.29
CA GLY A 212 -0.64 2.82 6.92
C GLY A 212 -0.87 2.65 8.43
N PHE A 213 -1.60 3.59 9.05
CA PHE A 213 -1.78 3.63 10.51
C PHE A 213 -3.06 4.34 10.97
N ASP A 214 -3.40 5.51 10.42
CA ASP A 214 -4.63 6.25 10.74
C ASP A 214 -5.63 6.14 9.58
N GLU A 215 -5.18 6.43 8.37
CA GLU A 215 -5.68 5.79 7.15
C GLU A 215 -4.94 4.44 7.01
N GLU A 216 -5.66 3.31 6.92
CA GLU A 216 -5.07 1.95 6.83
C GLU A 216 -5.61 1.17 5.61
N VAL A 217 -4.75 0.38 4.97
CA VAL A 217 -5.15 -0.86 4.29
C VAL A 217 -4.94 -2.01 5.27
N VAL A 218 -5.99 -2.79 5.56
CA VAL A 218 -5.92 -3.99 6.39
C VAL A 218 -6.21 -5.21 5.55
N ILE A 219 -5.26 -6.14 5.51
CA ILE A 219 -5.32 -7.38 4.76
C ILE A 219 -5.47 -8.52 5.76
N ARG A 220 -6.59 -9.25 5.72
CA ARG A 220 -6.87 -10.39 6.59
C ARG A 220 -6.96 -11.66 5.76
N LEU A 221 -6.35 -12.74 6.24
CA LEU A 221 -6.43 -14.07 5.62
C LEU A 221 -6.86 -15.09 6.68
N ARG A 222 -8.08 -15.62 6.54
CA ARG A 222 -8.60 -16.72 7.38
C ARG A 222 -8.51 -18.03 6.59
N THR A 223 -7.84 -19.04 7.13
CA THR A 223 -7.51 -20.23 6.31
C THR A 223 -7.12 -21.46 7.11
N ASP A 224 -7.40 -22.65 6.58
CA ASP A 224 -6.87 -23.94 7.04
C ASP A 224 -5.68 -24.44 6.20
N ALA A 225 -5.11 -23.58 5.34
CA ALA A 225 -4.02 -23.93 4.44
C ALA A 225 -2.65 -24.04 5.13
N SER A 226 -1.77 -24.79 4.46
CA SER A 226 -0.35 -24.94 4.76
C SER A 226 0.46 -23.65 4.59
N ASP A 227 1.59 -23.54 5.30
CA ASP A 227 2.49 -22.39 5.21
C ASP A 227 3.02 -22.13 3.80
N GLU A 228 3.25 -23.17 3.00
CA GLU A 228 3.70 -23.02 1.62
C GLU A 228 2.62 -22.37 0.75
N THR A 229 1.36 -22.83 0.86
CA THR A 229 0.20 -22.21 0.21
C THR A 229 0.04 -20.76 0.65
N ILE A 230 0.08 -20.48 1.96
CA ILE A 230 -0.07 -19.13 2.51
C ILE A 230 1.02 -18.18 1.98
N ARG A 231 2.30 -18.60 2.05
CA ARG A 231 3.44 -17.80 1.59
C ARG A 231 3.38 -17.54 0.08
N ARG A 232 3.01 -18.55 -0.72
CA ARG A 232 2.77 -18.42 -2.16
C ARG A 232 1.62 -17.47 -2.48
N PHE A 233 0.52 -17.54 -1.73
CA PHE A 233 -0.67 -16.74 -1.97
C PHE A 233 -0.48 -15.27 -1.58
N LEU A 234 0.06 -14.98 -0.39
CA LEU A 234 0.35 -13.62 0.06
C LEU A 234 1.46 -12.97 -0.78
N GLY A 235 2.51 -13.72 -1.16
CA GLY A 235 3.57 -13.24 -2.04
C GLY A 235 3.14 -12.84 -3.46
N ASN A 236 1.89 -13.15 -3.86
CA ASN A 236 1.31 -12.75 -5.15
C ASN A 236 0.43 -11.49 -5.08
N LEU A 237 0.32 -10.83 -3.91
CA LEU A 237 -0.45 -9.59 -3.75
C LEU A 237 0.31 -8.37 -4.28
N ASP A 238 -0.37 -7.47 -4.98
CA ASP A 238 0.21 -6.19 -5.42
C ASP A 238 0.22 -5.17 -4.26
N TYR A 239 1.21 -5.33 -3.39
CA TYR A 239 1.44 -4.45 -2.25
C TYR A 239 1.75 -3.00 -2.67
N ALA A 240 2.35 -2.80 -3.84
CA ALA A 240 2.64 -1.47 -4.37
C ALA A 240 1.34 -0.73 -4.77
N ALA A 241 0.43 -1.41 -5.48
CA ALA A 241 -0.86 -0.85 -5.85
C ALA A 241 -1.76 -0.58 -4.63
N LEU A 242 -1.75 -1.47 -3.63
CA LEU A 242 -2.44 -1.27 -2.35
C LEU A 242 -1.89 -0.08 -1.57
N ASN A 243 -0.57 0.05 -1.46
CA ASN A 243 0.09 1.18 -0.80
C ASN A 243 -0.22 2.51 -1.53
N ALA A 244 -0.29 2.49 -2.86
CA ALA A 244 -0.64 3.63 -3.72
C ALA A 244 -2.14 4.00 -3.72
N VAL A 245 -2.96 3.44 -2.80
CA VAL A 245 -4.31 3.91 -2.47
C VAL A 245 -4.31 4.86 -1.27
N LEU A 246 -3.29 4.81 -0.41
CA LEU A 246 -3.14 5.72 0.73
C LEU A 246 -2.78 7.14 0.27
N LYS A 247 -3.29 8.15 0.97
CA LYS A 247 -2.89 9.56 0.87
C LYS A 247 -1.41 9.74 1.22
N HIS A 248 -0.94 9.00 2.22
CA HIS A 248 0.46 8.92 2.63
C HIS A 248 0.94 7.46 2.57
N PRO A 249 1.48 7.00 1.44
CA PRO A 249 2.04 5.66 1.28
C PRO A 249 3.23 5.42 2.22
N VAL A 250 3.36 4.17 2.71
CA VAL A 250 4.49 3.73 3.54
C VAL A 250 5.71 3.47 2.64
N PRO A 251 6.86 4.14 2.81
CA PRO A 251 8.00 4.01 1.89
C PRO A 251 8.58 2.59 1.78
N ALA A 252 8.37 1.75 2.80
CA ALA A 252 8.84 0.36 2.82
C ALA A 252 8.02 -0.60 1.94
N VAL A 253 6.79 -0.25 1.57
CA VAL A 253 5.83 -1.21 1.00
C VAL A 253 5.72 -1.08 -0.51
N GLY A 254 5.88 -2.20 -1.24
CA GLY A 254 5.97 -2.18 -2.71
C GLY A 254 7.36 -1.85 -3.24
N ALA A 255 8.39 -2.02 -2.41
CA ALA A 255 9.77 -1.60 -2.69
C ALA A 255 10.71 -2.77 -3.04
N GLY A 256 10.22 -4.01 -2.99
CA GLY A 256 10.97 -5.23 -3.31
C GLY A 256 11.85 -5.74 -2.16
N TYR A 257 11.49 -5.46 -0.90
CA TYR A 257 12.25 -5.97 0.26
C TYR A 257 12.09 -7.48 0.41
N VAL A 258 13.23 -8.18 0.43
CA VAL A 258 13.33 -9.62 0.70
C VAL A 258 14.13 -9.79 2.00
N LEU A 259 13.58 -10.58 2.93
CA LEU A 259 14.21 -10.96 4.20
C LEU A 259 14.40 -12.47 4.26
N ALA A 260 15.38 -12.94 5.04
CA ALA A 260 15.58 -14.37 5.28
C ALA A 260 14.37 -14.98 6.01
N ALA A 261 14.06 -16.24 5.74
CA ALA A 261 12.78 -16.85 6.15
C ALA A 261 12.61 -16.97 7.68
N ASP A 262 13.72 -17.04 8.40
CA ASP A 262 13.87 -17.02 9.86
C ASP A 262 13.75 -15.61 10.45
N GLU A 263 14.24 -14.57 9.78
CA GLU A 263 14.10 -13.17 10.22
C GLU A 263 12.67 -12.62 10.04
N GLN A 264 11.92 -13.13 9.05
CA GLN A 264 10.60 -12.63 8.66
C GLN A 264 9.58 -12.62 9.81
N ALA A 265 9.55 -13.66 10.65
CA ALA A 265 8.61 -13.76 11.77
C ALA A 265 8.87 -12.66 12.81
N GLN A 266 10.12 -12.55 13.28
CA GLN A 266 10.54 -11.50 14.22
C GLN A 266 10.32 -10.09 13.64
N ARG A 267 10.51 -9.90 12.33
CA ARG A 267 10.28 -8.58 11.71
C ARG A 267 8.81 -8.19 11.68
N ALA A 268 7.92 -9.14 11.41
CA ALA A 268 6.48 -8.89 11.47
C ALA A 268 6.01 -8.56 12.90
N GLU A 269 6.58 -9.24 13.91
CA GLU A 269 6.35 -8.89 15.31
C GLU A 269 6.81 -7.46 15.63
N GLN A 270 8.04 -7.08 15.25
CA GLN A 270 8.56 -5.72 15.45
C GLN A 270 7.69 -4.63 14.80
N MET A 271 7.16 -4.89 13.59
CA MET A 271 6.24 -3.98 12.91
C MET A 271 4.90 -3.85 13.64
N ASN A 272 4.32 -4.96 14.09
CA ASN A 272 3.10 -4.96 14.89
C ASN A 272 3.30 -4.24 16.23
N ASP A 273 4.46 -4.41 16.87
CA ASP A 273 4.76 -3.76 18.14
C ASP A 273 5.03 -2.25 17.97
N LEU A 274 5.55 -1.82 16.81
CA LEU A 274 5.58 -0.42 16.39
C LEU A 274 4.17 0.15 16.16
N TYR A 275 3.28 -0.60 15.48
CA TYR A 275 1.88 -0.23 15.28
C TYR A 275 1.14 -0.07 16.63
N ARG A 276 1.36 -0.99 17.59
CA ARG A 276 0.80 -0.91 18.96
C ARG A 276 1.32 0.32 19.71
N LYS A 277 2.61 0.66 19.57
CA LYS A 277 3.19 1.89 20.17
C LYS A 277 2.58 3.17 19.59
N ALA A 278 2.38 3.23 18.27
CA ALA A 278 1.69 4.34 17.61
C ALA A 278 0.21 4.44 18.05
N SER A 279 -0.50 3.31 18.14
CA SER A 279 -1.90 3.24 18.60
C SER A 279 -2.05 3.73 20.05
N ASN A 280 -1.13 3.36 20.93
CA ASN A 280 -1.09 3.87 22.30
C ASN A 280 -0.78 5.39 22.36
N MET A 281 0.04 5.92 21.46
CA MET A 281 0.29 7.37 21.34
C MET A 281 -0.95 8.13 20.85
N GLN A 282 -1.63 7.61 19.82
CA GLN A 282 -2.92 8.13 19.34
C GLN A 282 -4.00 8.11 20.44
N THR A 283 -4.03 7.06 21.27
CA THR A 283 -4.99 6.94 22.39
C THR A 283 -4.73 8.04 23.42
N LYS A 284 -3.46 8.34 23.75
CA LYS A 284 -3.10 9.46 24.66
C LYS A 284 -3.51 10.82 24.11
N ILE A 285 -3.20 11.11 22.85
CA ILE A 285 -3.62 12.35 22.18
C ILE A 285 -5.16 12.47 22.17
N SER A 286 -5.87 11.35 22.00
CA SER A 286 -7.34 11.30 22.05
C SER A 286 -7.89 11.54 23.47
N MET A 287 -7.18 11.13 24.52
CA MET A 287 -7.51 11.45 25.92
C MET A 287 -7.23 12.93 26.23
N GLU A 288 -6.08 13.46 25.82
CA GLU A 288 -5.75 14.88 25.95
C GLU A 288 -6.78 15.78 25.24
N LYS A 289 -7.30 15.36 24.06
CA LYS A 289 -8.41 16.02 23.38
C LYS A 289 -9.75 15.94 24.12
N ILE A 290 -9.98 14.88 24.92
CA ILE A 290 -11.18 14.76 25.77
C ILE A 290 -11.08 15.66 27.00
N GLU A 291 -9.89 15.78 27.60
CA GLU A 291 -9.62 16.63 28.76
C GLU A 291 -9.67 18.13 28.41
N ASN A 292 -9.27 18.51 27.19
CA ASN A 292 -9.23 19.90 26.71
C ASN A 292 -10.40 20.24 25.75
N MET A 293 -11.55 19.56 25.89
CA MET A 293 -12.66 19.65 24.94
C MET A 293 -13.51 20.91 25.11
N ASP A 294 -13.57 21.75 24.08
CA ASP A 294 -14.55 22.84 23.96
C ASP A 294 -15.92 22.27 23.55
N MET A 295 -16.86 22.33 24.49
CA MET A 295 -18.24 21.86 24.28
C MET A 295 -18.96 22.62 23.15
N GLY A 296 -18.61 23.88 22.89
CA GLY A 296 -19.13 24.67 21.77
C GLY A 296 -18.66 24.14 20.41
N ALA A 297 -17.36 23.91 20.27
CA ALA A 297 -16.77 23.28 19.07
C ALA A 297 -17.33 21.85 18.86
N LEU A 298 -17.50 21.09 19.94
CA LEU A 298 -18.11 19.77 19.92
C LEU A 298 -19.56 19.80 19.42
N MET A 299 -20.38 20.74 19.91
CA MET A 299 -21.75 20.92 19.45
C MET A 299 -21.80 21.29 17.96
N VAL A 300 -20.94 22.21 17.50
CA VAL A 300 -20.84 22.57 16.08
C VAL A 300 -20.51 21.36 15.23
N ASN A 301 -19.49 20.58 15.57
CA ASN A 301 -19.16 19.35 14.84
C ASN A 301 -20.28 18.32 14.90
N THR A 302 -20.98 18.19 16.03
CA THR A 302 -22.12 17.27 16.15
C THR A 302 -23.25 17.63 15.19
N PHE A 303 -23.62 18.92 15.08
CA PHE A 303 -24.64 19.37 14.12
C PHE A 303 -24.17 19.36 12.65
N VAL A 304 -22.88 19.57 12.38
CA VAL A 304 -22.34 19.68 11.00
C VAL A 304 -21.81 18.34 10.46
N SER A 305 -21.61 17.32 11.31
CA SER A 305 -21.17 15.97 10.90
C SER A 305 -22.11 15.25 9.92
N GLY A 306 -23.37 15.68 9.80
CA GLY A 306 -24.28 15.25 8.74
C GLY A 306 -23.91 15.74 7.33
N PHE A 307 -22.94 16.66 7.21
CA PHE A 307 -22.51 17.28 5.96
C PHE A 307 -21.01 17.15 5.66
N ASN A 308 -20.14 16.99 6.67
CA ASN A 308 -18.69 16.80 6.51
C ASN A 308 -18.16 15.76 7.50
N GLN A 309 -17.32 14.83 7.02
CA GLN A 309 -16.94 13.62 7.77
C GLN A 309 -15.86 13.85 8.84
N ASP A 310 -14.94 14.81 8.66
CA ASP A 310 -13.79 15.00 9.56
C ASP A 310 -14.04 15.93 10.75
N GLY A 311 -15.25 16.51 10.84
CA GLY A 311 -15.52 17.71 11.66
C GLY A 311 -15.00 18.99 10.99
N VAL A 312 -15.61 20.14 11.31
CA VAL A 312 -15.28 21.44 10.67
C VAL A 312 -14.46 22.34 11.59
N VAL A 313 -14.49 22.10 12.90
CA VAL A 313 -13.75 22.85 13.93
C VAL A 313 -12.88 21.87 14.72
N ASP A 314 -11.70 22.29 15.18
CA ASP A 314 -10.98 21.50 16.18
C ASP A 314 -11.72 21.53 17.53
N ILE A 315 -11.96 20.36 18.11
CA ILE A 315 -12.72 20.23 19.36
C ILE A 315 -11.99 20.74 20.61
N THR A 316 -10.73 21.19 20.49
CA THR A 316 -9.96 21.79 21.60
C THR A 316 -9.69 23.28 21.40
N GLY A 317 -10.27 23.90 20.36
CA GLY A 317 -9.97 25.28 20.00
C GLY A 317 -8.50 25.53 19.63
N GLY A 318 -7.75 24.48 19.28
CA GLY A 318 -6.30 24.51 19.05
C GLY A 318 -5.43 24.31 20.30
N ALA A 319 -6.01 23.97 21.46
CA ALA A 319 -5.23 23.69 22.69
C ALA A 319 -4.39 22.41 22.59
N VAL A 320 -4.83 21.40 21.83
CA VAL A 320 -4.07 20.17 21.55
C VAL A 320 -3.59 20.18 20.10
N PHE A 321 -2.26 20.20 19.90
CA PHE A 321 -1.66 20.09 18.57
C PHE A 321 -1.83 18.67 18.01
N GLU A 322 -2.88 18.46 17.21
CA GLU A 322 -3.06 17.21 16.49
C GLU A 322 -2.57 17.33 15.04
N ASN A 323 -1.50 16.61 14.71
CA ASN A 323 -1.06 16.40 13.33
C ASN A 323 -1.00 14.91 13.00
N GLN A 324 -2.17 14.35 12.72
CA GLN A 324 -2.38 12.95 12.31
C GLN A 324 -1.52 12.56 11.10
N ASP A 325 -1.38 13.47 10.12
CA ASP A 325 -0.60 13.24 8.91
C ASP A 325 0.90 13.06 9.25
N LEU A 326 1.46 13.86 10.18
CA LEU A 326 2.82 13.64 10.71
C LEU A 326 2.95 12.33 11.49
N LEU A 327 1.93 11.88 12.22
CA LEU A 327 1.97 10.58 12.91
C LEU A 327 1.96 9.41 11.92
N GLN A 328 1.18 9.48 10.84
CA GLN A 328 1.17 8.48 9.77
C GLN A 328 2.48 8.48 8.97
N ILE A 329 3.02 9.64 8.63
CA ILE A 329 4.33 9.79 7.96
C ILE A 329 5.46 9.26 8.87
N GLY A 330 5.46 9.63 10.15
CA GLY A 330 6.44 9.19 11.14
C GLY A 330 6.40 7.68 11.38
N TYR A 331 5.21 7.07 11.42
CA TYR A 331 5.06 5.62 11.43
C TYR A 331 5.63 4.98 10.16
N GLY A 332 5.32 5.52 8.97
CA GLY A 332 5.85 5.01 7.70
C GLY A 332 7.38 5.08 7.60
N GLN A 333 7.98 6.16 8.11
CA GLN A 333 9.43 6.32 8.23
C GLN A 333 10.05 5.36 9.27
N ALA A 334 9.37 5.14 10.40
CA ALA A 334 9.81 4.18 11.41
C ALA A 334 9.77 2.73 10.90
N VAL A 335 8.76 2.36 10.09
CA VAL A 335 8.73 1.08 9.38
C VAL A 335 9.90 0.99 8.38
N SER A 336 10.13 2.03 7.58
CA SER A 336 11.25 2.08 6.62
C SER A 336 12.62 1.88 7.30
N SER A 337 12.83 2.48 8.47
CA SER A 337 14.11 2.39 9.18
C SER A 337 14.40 1.01 9.76
N LEU A 338 13.38 0.17 10.01
CA LEU A 338 13.57 -1.25 10.35
C LEU A 338 14.27 -2.00 9.20
N PHE A 339 13.79 -1.83 7.97
CA PHE A 339 14.34 -2.49 6.78
C PHE A 339 15.69 -1.89 6.35
N GLU A 340 15.88 -0.58 6.47
CA GLU A 340 17.18 0.04 6.23
C GLU A 340 18.25 -0.46 7.21
N ALA A 341 17.90 -0.68 8.48
CA ALA A 341 18.83 -1.21 9.46
C ALA A 341 19.32 -2.61 9.08
N ASP A 342 18.46 -3.47 8.54
CA ASP A 342 18.85 -4.80 8.07
C ASP A 342 19.65 -4.75 6.79
N ARG A 343 19.27 -3.90 5.82
CA ARG A 343 20.09 -3.74 4.60
C ARG A 343 21.49 -3.26 4.94
N ARG A 344 21.65 -2.33 5.90
CA ARG A 344 22.96 -1.91 6.40
C ARG A 344 23.73 -3.02 7.12
N LYS A 345 23.06 -3.97 7.79
CA LYS A 345 23.72 -5.17 8.37
C LYS A 345 24.19 -6.13 7.28
N ALA A 346 23.38 -6.35 6.24
CA ALA A 346 23.72 -7.20 5.10
C ALA A 346 24.86 -6.57 4.25
N ASP A 347 24.74 -5.27 3.93
CA ASP A 347 25.74 -4.46 3.23
C ASP A 347 27.08 -4.38 4.02
N ALA A 348 27.06 -4.56 5.35
CA ALA A 348 28.23 -4.53 6.24
C ALA A 348 28.65 -5.91 6.80
N ALA A 349 27.96 -7.00 6.43
CA ALA A 349 28.42 -8.34 6.74
C ALA A 349 29.73 -8.57 5.96
N PRO A 350 30.81 -9.07 6.59
CA PRO A 350 32.03 -9.34 5.86
C PRO A 350 31.74 -10.37 4.77
N LEU A 351 32.07 -10.02 3.51
CA LEU A 351 32.08 -10.97 2.40
C LEU A 351 32.97 -12.15 2.83
N SER A 352 32.34 -13.29 3.09
CA SER A 352 33.04 -14.47 3.58
C SER A 352 33.86 -15.07 2.45
N GLU A 353 35.13 -14.69 2.39
CA GLU A 353 36.16 -15.37 1.61
C GLU A 353 36.27 -16.84 2.07
N THR A 354 35.43 -17.72 1.52
CA THR A 354 35.81 -19.06 1.04
C THR A 354 34.61 -19.83 0.49
N SER A 355 34.69 -20.20 -0.78
CA SER A 355 34.41 -21.58 -1.21
C SER A 355 35.15 -21.84 -2.51
N ASP A 356 36.48 -21.99 -2.42
CA ASP A 356 37.29 -22.55 -3.49
C ASP A 356 36.86 -23.99 -3.78
N THR A 357 35.93 -24.16 -4.72
CA THR A 357 35.50 -25.47 -5.23
C THR A 357 35.95 -25.68 -6.68
N GLN A 358 37.26 -25.94 -6.79
CA GLN A 358 37.84 -26.80 -7.85
C GLN A 358 37.58 -26.37 -9.30
N HIS A 359 38.29 -25.34 -9.77
CA HIS A 359 38.88 -25.48 -11.10
C HIS A 359 40.14 -26.35 -10.98
N ALA A 360 40.14 -27.49 -11.66
CA ALA A 360 41.27 -28.42 -11.67
C ALA A 360 42.50 -27.78 -12.33
N ALA A 361 43.68 -28.11 -11.82
CA ALA A 361 44.94 -27.63 -12.37
C ALA A 361 45.19 -28.21 -13.77
N VAL A 362 44.91 -27.42 -14.80
CA VAL A 362 45.49 -27.59 -16.14
C VAL A 362 46.82 -26.84 -16.15
N ALA A 363 47.89 -27.51 -16.57
CA ALA A 363 49.22 -26.91 -16.60
C ALA A 363 49.30 -25.76 -17.61
N PRO A 364 50.09 -24.70 -17.35
CA PRO A 364 50.27 -23.62 -18.31
C PRO A 364 51.06 -24.13 -19.53
N THR A 365 50.43 -24.10 -20.70
CA THR A 365 51.14 -24.02 -21.98
C THR A 365 51.37 -22.55 -22.32
N GLU A 366 52.63 -22.20 -22.56
CA GLU A 366 53.04 -20.87 -23.03
C GLU A 366 52.60 -20.67 -24.49
N ASP A 367 52.01 -19.51 -24.81
CA ASP A 367 52.15 -18.85 -26.12
C ASP A 367 51.63 -17.40 -26.08
N GLU A 368 52.01 -16.58 -27.08
CA GLU A 368 52.00 -15.11 -27.03
C GLU A 368 50.67 -14.39 -27.42
N PRO A 369 50.53 -13.07 -27.15
CA PRO A 369 49.23 -12.39 -27.14
C PRO A 369 48.71 -11.91 -28.51
N GLY A 370 47.43 -12.20 -28.80
CA GLY A 370 46.69 -11.69 -29.97
C GLY A 370 45.62 -10.66 -29.61
N PHE A 371 45.81 -9.40 -30.02
CA PHE A 371 44.82 -8.31 -29.86
C PHE A 371 44.03 -8.13 -31.17
N LEU A 372 42.70 -7.95 -31.08
CA LEU A 372 41.72 -7.75 -32.17
C LEU A 372 41.42 -8.96 -33.09
N SER A 373 40.20 -9.52 -33.00
CA SER A 373 39.41 -10.01 -34.16
C SER A 373 37.96 -10.37 -33.78
N GLY A 374 36.99 -9.78 -34.51
CA GLY A 374 35.59 -10.23 -34.70
C GLY A 374 34.68 -10.36 -33.45
N LEU A 375 33.51 -9.73 -33.34
CA LEU A 375 32.72 -8.93 -34.29
C LEU A 375 32.40 -9.64 -35.62
N LEU A 376 31.90 -10.88 -35.54
CA LEU A 376 31.01 -11.51 -36.52
C LEU A 376 30.51 -12.85 -35.97
N ASP A 377 29.44 -12.85 -35.17
CA ASP A 377 28.67 -14.08 -34.94
C ASP A 377 27.21 -13.76 -34.62
N SER A 378 26.40 -13.65 -35.68
CA SER A 378 24.99 -13.27 -35.60
C SER A 378 24.17 -13.83 -36.75
N LEU A 379 23.81 -15.11 -36.67
CA LEU A 379 22.68 -15.75 -37.37
C LEU A 379 22.34 -17.09 -36.66
N PRO A 380 21.07 -17.55 -36.63
CA PRO A 380 20.66 -18.71 -35.84
C PRO A 380 20.74 -20.03 -36.63
N SER A 381 20.80 -21.16 -35.91
CA SER A 381 20.66 -22.53 -36.46
C SER A 381 19.60 -23.33 -35.69
N LEU A 382 18.95 -24.30 -36.35
CA LEU A 382 17.79 -25.03 -35.83
C LEU A 382 18.12 -26.44 -35.30
N GLY A 383 17.52 -26.77 -34.15
CA GLY A 383 16.87 -28.08 -33.91
C GLY A 383 17.74 -29.28 -33.50
N GLY A 384 17.28 -30.05 -32.50
CA GLY A 384 17.87 -31.35 -32.15
C GLY A 384 17.51 -31.91 -30.76
N THR A 385 16.47 -32.75 -30.68
CA THR A 385 16.22 -33.74 -29.61
C THR A 385 17.30 -34.87 -29.66
N GLN A 386 17.61 -35.72 -28.66
CA GLN A 386 17.04 -36.17 -27.37
C GLN A 386 18.16 -37.02 -26.62
N VAL A 387 18.10 -37.62 -25.42
CA VAL A 387 17.14 -37.88 -24.29
C VAL A 387 17.93 -37.94 -22.94
N ALA A 388 17.25 -38.14 -21.80
CA ALA A 388 17.56 -38.97 -20.59
C ALA A 388 19.02 -39.32 -20.14
N ALA A 389 19.33 -39.49 -18.83
CA ALA A 389 18.65 -39.18 -17.56
C ALA A 389 19.58 -39.47 -16.36
N ASP A 390 19.39 -38.80 -15.21
CA ASP A 390 19.45 -39.45 -13.88
C ASP A 390 18.80 -38.58 -12.77
N GLN A 391 18.65 -39.10 -11.54
CA GLN A 391 17.86 -38.50 -10.45
C GLN A 391 18.63 -37.81 -9.30
N ALA A 392 17.87 -37.02 -8.52
CA ALA A 392 18.05 -36.71 -7.09
C ALA A 392 19.19 -35.77 -6.63
N ALA A 393 18.91 -34.46 -6.69
CA ALA A 393 19.23 -33.52 -5.61
C ALA A 393 18.21 -32.37 -5.60
N GLY A 394 17.72 -31.97 -4.42
CA GLY A 394 16.75 -30.87 -4.30
C GLY A 394 17.40 -29.51 -4.57
N LYS A 395 17.03 -28.87 -5.69
CA LYS A 395 17.47 -27.49 -5.99
C LYS A 395 16.51 -26.48 -5.33
N PRO A 396 17.01 -25.35 -4.79
CA PRO A 396 16.13 -24.26 -4.36
C PRO A 396 15.34 -23.72 -5.55
N VAL A 397 14.08 -23.34 -5.30
CA VAL A 397 13.21 -22.76 -6.33
C VAL A 397 13.68 -21.33 -6.61
N GLU A 398 14.47 -21.15 -7.68
CA GLU A 398 14.81 -19.83 -8.20
C GLU A 398 13.56 -19.16 -8.79
N VAL A 399 12.89 -18.34 -7.98
CA VAL A 399 11.72 -17.56 -8.42
C VAL A 399 12.20 -16.51 -9.42
N ARG A 400 12.05 -16.83 -10.71
CA ARG A 400 12.35 -15.89 -11.80
C ARG A 400 11.52 -14.62 -11.64
N VAL A 401 12.18 -13.54 -11.22
CA VAL A 401 11.59 -12.20 -11.20
C VAL A 401 11.33 -11.77 -12.65
N ASN A 402 10.06 -11.85 -13.05
CA ASN A 402 9.59 -11.31 -14.33
C ASN A 402 9.64 -9.78 -14.26
N LYS A 403 10.84 -9.21 -14.51
CA LYS A 403 11.03 -7.77 -14.66
C LYS A 403 10.33 -7.30 -15.93
N GLY A 404 9.06 -6.95 -15.81
CA GLY A 404 8.28 -6.24 -16.83
C GLY A 404 8.81 -4.83 -17.05
N GLY A 405 9.98 -4.72 -17.70
CA GLY A 405 10.70 -3.48 -17.92
C GLY A 405 11.06 -3.29 -19.38
N PHE A 406 10.71 -2.13 -19.93
CA PHE A 406 11.07 -1.73 -21.29
C PHE A 406 12.60 -1.64 -21.42
N SER A 407 13.20 -2.54 -22.20
CA SER A 407 14.63 -2.55 -22.50
C SER A 407 15.00 -1.38 -23.43
N GLY A 408 15.38 -0.24 -22.85
CA GLY A 408 15.91 0.92 -23.59
C GLY A 408 15.76 2.29 -22.92
N SER A 409 15.00 2.41 -21.82
CA SER A 409 14.81 3.71 -21.16
C SER A 409 15.94 4.03 -20.17
N ASN A 410 16.80 4.98 -20.52
CA ASN A 410 17.71 5.59 -19.54
C ASN A 410 16.92 6.53 -18.63
N CYS A 411 16.69 6.11 -17.38
CA CYS A 411 16.00 6.90 -16.36
C CYS A 411 17.00 7.45 -15.34
N VAL A 412 16.92 8.75 -15.06
CA VAL A 412 17.70 9.42 -14.01
C VAL A 412 16.74 9.95 -12.94
N MET A 413 17.09 9.73 -11.68
CA MET A 413 16.41 10.36 -10.54
C MET A 413 16.97 11.76 -10.35
N GLN A 414 16.10 12.78 -10.33
CA GLN A 414 16.49 14.15 -10.00
C GLN A 414 15.56 14.67 -8.90
N GLY A 415 16.06 14.63 -7.66
CA GLY A 415 15.23 14.80 -6.47
C GLY A 415 14.16 13.70 -6.37
N ALA A 416 12.93 14.08 -6.00
CA ALA A 416 11.81 13.16 -5.85
C ALA A 416 11.17 12.70 -7.18
N VAL A 417 11.65 13.16 -8.34
CA VAL A 417 11.05 12.87 -9.65
C VAL A 417 11.95 11.99 -10.51
N LYS A 418 11.43 10.85 -10.96
CA LYS A 418 12.07 9.96 -11.92
C LYS A 418 11.81 10.45 -13.35
N ARG A 419 12.84 10.91 -14.06
CA ARG A 419 12.73 11.29 -15.48
C ARG A 419 13.34 10.19 -16.36
N CYS A 420 12.55 9.60 -17.24
CA CYS A 420 12.98 8.59 -18.20
C CYS A 420 13.09 9.18 -19.60
N LYS A 421 14.27 9.07 -20.22
CA LYS A 421 14.45 9.39 -21.64
C LYS A 421 14.34 8.08 -22.43
N ILE A 422 13.29 7.98 -23.24
CA ILE A 422 13.20 6.96 -24.29
C ILE A 422 14.19 7.36 -25.38
N VAL A 423 15.15 6.48 -25.69
CA VAL A 423 15.99 6.61 -26.88
C VAL A 423 15.29 5.83 -27.99
N GLN A 424 14.89 6.54 -29.05
CA GLN A 424 14.52 5.88 -30.30
C GLN A 424 15.83 5.64 -31.07
N ASN A 425 16.05 4.38 -31.44
CA ASN A 425 17.01 3.95 -32.46
C ASN A 425 16.25 3.74 -33.77
#